data_AF-A0A7S2LVL7-F1
#
_entry.id   AF-A0A7S2LVL7-F1
#
_cell.length_a   1.000
_cell.length_b   1.000
_cell.length_c   1.000
_cell.angle_alpha   90.00
_cell.angle_beta   90.00
_cell.angle_gamma   90.00
#
_symmetry.space_group_name_H-M   'P 1'
#
loop_
_entity.id
_entity.type
_entity.pdbx_description
1 polymer ?
#
loop_
_entity_poly.entity_id
_entity_poly.type
_entity_poly.pdbx_seq_one_letter_code
_entity_poly.pdbx_strand_id
1 'polypeptide(L)'
;FTWLKSHKFLQEMTPENSHTFQANPDPLVVFLIDAVDEGLRQLAEGIMTGLEDHFSKDVARRGDFQYVWSDCKRFAEQFDAIGKCPTVVAVDTFSLDWTGVPFR
;
A
#
# COMPACT_ATOMS: atom_id res chain seq x y z
N PHE A 1 -21.68 -21.95 7.82
CA PHE A 1 -21.34 -21.26 6.56
C PHE A 1 -21.35 -19.77 6.84
N THR A 2 -20.17 -19.17 7.04
CA THR A 2 -20.04 -17.73 7.30
C THR A 2 -19.25 -17.17 6.11
N TRP A 3 -19.96 -16.76 5.06
CA TRP A 3 -19.38 -16.41 3.76
C TRP A 3 -19.17 -14.91 3.54
N LEU A 4 -19.57 -14.06 4.49
CA LEU A 4 -19.30 -12.63 4.45
C LEU A 4 -17.94 -12.39 5.12
N LYS A 5 -16.85 -12.62 4.38
CA LYS A 5 -15.57 -12.01 4.74
C LYS A 5 -15.79 -10.50 4.70
N SER A 6 -15.52 -9.82 5.81
CA SER A 6 -15.51 -8.35 5.86
C SER A 6 -14.65 -7.83 4.71
N HIS A 7 -15.23 -7.03 3.82
CA HIS A 7 -14.45 -6.37 2.77
C HIS A 7 -13.38 -5.54 3.47
N LYS A 8 -12.11 -5.89 3.28
CA LYS A 8 -11.00 -5.11 3.79
C LYS A 8 -10.74 -4.00 2.78
N PHE A 9 -10.95 -2.77 3.21
CA PHE A 9 -10.64 -1.60 2.41
C PHE A 9 -9.15 -1.30 2.51
N LEU A 10 -8.57 -0.91 1.38
CA LEU A 10 -7.17 -0.54 1.32
C LEU A 10 -7.04 0.84 1.95
N GLN A 11 -6.19 0.97 2.96
CA GLN A 11 -6.02 2.24 3.66
C GLN A 11 -5.31 3.25 2.75
N GLU A 12 -5.78 4.50 2.76
CA GLU A 12 -5.09 5.59 2.08
C GLU A 12 -3.89 6.06 2.91
N MET A 13 -2.73 6.13 2.25
CA MET A 13 -1.56 6.82 2.76
C MET A 13 -1.54 8.26 2.23
N THR A 14 -1.61 9.21 3.15
CA THR A 14 -1.52 10.65 2.92
C THR A 14 -0.23 11.19 3.54
N PRO A 15 0.20 12.41 3.21
CA PRO A 15 1.38 13.01 3.85
C PRO A 15 1.27 13.02 5.38
N GLU A 16 0.07 13.28 5.91
CA GLU A 16 -0.20 13.42 7.33
C GLU A 16 -0.08 12.10 8.09
N ASN A 17 -0.40 10.96 7.46
CA ASN A 17 -0.36 9.64 8.11
C ASN A 17 0.79 8.75 7.61
N SER A 18 1.57 9.16 6.61
CA SER A 18 2.68 8.39 6.05
C SER A 18 3.67 7.88 7.09
N HIS A 19 3.92 8.67 8.14
CA HIS A 19 4.79 8.33 9.27
C HIS A 19 4.33 7.08 10.05
N THR A 20 3.03 6.77 10.08
CA THR A 20 2.51 5.60 10.81
C THR A 20 2.91 4.30 10.13
N PHE A 21 3.00 4.30 8.79
CA PHE A 21 3.43 3.13 8.02
C PHE A 21 4.94 2.95 8.04
N GLN A 22 5.70 4.04 8.14
CA GLN A 22 7.16 4.02 8.32
C GLN A 22 7.59 3.48 9.69
N ALA A 23 6.81 3.79 10.74
CA ALA A 23 7.12 3.31 12.09
C ALA A 23 6.97 1.79 12.26
N ASN A 24 6.32 1.11 11.31
CA ASN A 24 6.21 -0.33 11.29
C ASN A 24 7.34 -0.95 10.43
N PRO A 25 8.16 -1.87 10.98
CA PRO A 25 9.27 -2.51 10.27
C PRO A 25 8.85 -3.48 9.16
N ASP A 26 7.56 -3.79 9.05
CA ASP A 26 7.05 -4.65 7.99
C ASP A 26 7.14 -3.95 6.61
N PRO A 27 7.61 -4.62 5.54
CA PRO A 27 7.61 -4.09 4.19
C PRO A 27 6.25 -3.48 3.77
N LEU A 28 6.29 -2.33 3.10
CA LEU A 28 5.10 -1.59 2.69
C LEU A 28 4.88 -1.69 1.18
N VAL A 29 3.72 -2.20 0.79
CA VAL A 29 3.25 -2.23 -0.60
C VAL A 29 2.33 -1.03 -0.83
N VAL A 30 2.77 -0.11 -1.67
CA VAL A 30 2.03 1.12 -2.02
C VAL A 30 1.45 0.98 -3.42
N PHE A 31 0.13 1.00 -3.51
CA PHE A 31 -0.60 1.11 -4.78
C PHE A 31 -0.74 2.61 -5.14
N LEU A 32 0.05 3.06 -6.11
CA LEU A 32 -0.01 4.44 -6.60
C LEU A 32 -1.07 4.56 -7.70
N ILE A 33 -2.20 5.17 -7.34
CA ILE A 33 -3.42 5.26 -8.15
C ILE A 33 -3.90 6.72 -8.15
N ASP A 34 -4.47 7.20 -9.25
CA ASP A 34 -5.08 8.54 -9.28
C ASP A 34 -6.34 8.53 -8.39
N ALA A 35 -6.51 9.53 -7.53
CA ALA A 35 -7.59 9.56 -6.54
C ALA A 35 -9.01 9.51 -7.16
N VAL A 36 -9.13 9.88 -8.44
CA VAL A 36 -10.40 9.82 -9.19
C VAL A 36 -10.71 8.44 -9.77
N ASP A 37 -9.75 7.52 -9.79
CA ASP A 37 -9.92 6.19 -10.38
C ASP A 37 -10.36 5.16 -9.32
N GLU A 38 -11.65 5.22 -8.98
CA GLU A 38 -12.25 4.28 -8.02
C GLU A 38 -12.18 2.82 -8.48
N GLY A 39 -12.19 2.57 -9.79
CA GLY A 39 -12.13 1.23 -10.37
C GLY A 39 -10.78 0.56 -10.12
N LEU A 40 -9.69 1.29 -10.30
CA LEU A 40 -8.35 0.81 -9.97
C LEU A 40 -8.16 0.62 -8.47
N ARG A 41 -8.75 1.48 -7.63
CA ARG A 41 -8.72 1.30 -6.18
C ARG A 41 -9.43 0.01 -5.76
N GLN A 42 -10.61 -0.27 -6.29
CA GLN A 42 -11.34 -1.52 -6.03
C GLN A 42 -10.56 -2.75 -6.54
N LEU A 43 -9.87 -2.63 -7.68
CA LEU A 43 -8.99 -3.69 -8.17
C LEU A 43 -7.84 -3.96 -7.20
N ALA A 44 -7.19 -2.91 -6.67
CA ALA A 44 -6.11 -3.03 -5.68
C ALA A 44 -6.60 -3.68 -4.37
N GLU A 45 -7.79 -3.32 -3.89
CA GLU A 45 -8.45 -3.95 -2.74
C GLU A 45 -8.69 -5.45 -2.97
N GLY A 46 -9.16 -5.81 -4.17
CA GLY A 46 -9.34 -7.20 -4.59
C GLY A 46 -8.03 -7.98 -4.61
N ILE A 47 -6.95 -7.37 -5.13
CA ILE A 47 -5.61 -7.97 -5.14
C ILE A 47 -5.10 -8.18 -3.71
N MET A 48 -5.17 -7.16 -2.85
CA MET A 48 -4.77 -7.25 -1.44
C MET A 48 -5.52 -8.37 -0.73
N THR A 49 -6.85 -8.43 -0.89
CA THR A 49 -7.69 -9.48 -0.28
C THR A 49 -7.29 -10.86 -0.79
N GLY A 50 -7.01 -11.00 -2.08
CA GLY A 50 -6.53 -12.25 -2.68
C GLY A 50 -5.17 -12.69 -2.15
N LEU A 51 -4.23 -11.75 -1.99
CA LEU A 51 -2.90 -12.01 -1.43
C LEU A 51 -2.97 -12.40 0.03
N GLU A 52 -3.71 -11.64 0.85
CA GLU A 52 -3.94 -11.99 2.24
C GLU A 52 -4.60 -13.36 2.38
N ASP A 53 -5.61 -13.67 1.56
CA ASP A 53 -6.25 -14.99 1.59
C ASP A 53 -5.28 -16.11 1.18
N HIS A 54 -4.44 -15.87 0.19
CA HIS A 54 -3.42 -16.82 -0.26
C HIS A 54 -2.39 -17.10 0.83
N PHE A 55 -1.81 -16.04 1.42
CA PHE A 55 -0.80 -16.16 2.47
C PHE A 55 -1.40 -16.49 3.84
N SER A 56 -2.70 -16.25 4.08
CA SER A 56 -3.37 -16.59 5.34
C SER A 56 -3.39 -18.08 5.64
N LYS A 57 -3.17 -18.92 4.62
CA LYS A 57 -3.05 -20.38 4.73
C LYS A 57 -1.64 -20.81 5.16
N ASP A 58 -0.64 -19.98 4.90
CA ASP A 58 0.74 -20.17 5.36
C ASP A 58 0.95 -19.35 6.64
N VAL A 59 0.76 -20.00 7.79
CA VAL A 59 0.83 -19.38 9.14
C VAL A 59 2.16 -18.64 9.39
N ALA A 60 3.23 -19.02 8.68
CA ALA A 60 4.54 -18.39 8.78
C ALA A 60 4.67 -17.03 8.06
N ARG A 61 3.66 -16.60 7.29
CA ARG A 61 3.70 -15.37 6.46
C ARG A 61 2.53 -14.41 6.68
N ARG A 62 1.70 -14.66 7.69
CA ARG A 62 0.62 -13.73 8.06
C ARG A 62 1.25 -12.50 8.72
N GLY A 63 1.21 -11.37 8.02
CA GLY A 63 1.66 -10.08 8.55
C GLY A 63 2.96 -9.54 7.93
N ASP A 64 3.52 -10.20 6.92
CA ASP A 64 4.82 -9.80 6.36
C ASP A 64 4.78 -8.49 5.55
N PHE A 65 3.58 -7.97 5.24
CA PHE A 65 3.42 -6.79 4.41
C PHE A 65 2.31 -5.89 4.92
N GLN A 66 2.57 -4.60 4.91
CA GLN A 66 1.59 -3.54 4.99
C GLN A 66 1.09 -3.23 3.57
N TYR A 67 -0.19 -2.93 3.40
CA TYR A 67 -0.76 -2.56 2.09
C TYR A 67 -1.49 -1.24 2.22
N VAL A 68 -1.17 -0.28 1.34
CA VAL A 68 -1.82 1.03 1.27
C VAL A 68 -2.01 1.45 -0.18
N TRP A 69 -2.95 2.35 -0.44
CA TRP A 69 -2.96 3.11 -1.69
C TRP A 69 -2.58 4.56 -1.43
N SER A 70 -2.11 5.25 -2.45
CA SER A 70 -1.84 6.67 -2.36
C SER A 70 -2.03 7.37 -3.70
N ASP A 71 -2.35 8.66 -3.67
CA ASP A 71 -2.51 9.47 -4.87
C ASP A 71 -1.20 9.52 -5.65
N CYS A 72 -1.22 8.94 -6.84
CA CYS A 72 -0.05 8.84 -7.67
C CYS A 72 0.54 10.23 -8.00
N LYS A 73 -0.29 11.27 -8.17
CA LYS A 73 0.23 12.62 -8.45
C LYS A 73 1.01 13.20 -7.27
N ARG A 74 0.63 12.82 -6.05
CA ARG A 74 1.27 13.31 -4.82
C ARG A 74 2.55 12.56 -4.48
N PHE A 75 2.57 11.25 -4.72
CA PHE A 75 3.65 10.37 -4.25
C PHE A 75 4.56 9.82 -5.35
N ALA A 76 4.28 10.08 -6.63
CA ALA A 76 5.09 9.54 -7.73
C ALA A 76 6.56 9.98 -7.67
N GLU A 77 6.86 11.22 -7.27
CA GLU A 77 8.25 11.68 -7.15
C GLU A 77 9.00 10.90 -6.07
N GLN A 78 8.36 10.70 -4.92
CA GLN A 78 8.95 10.01 -3.77
C GLN A 78 9.35 8.57 -4.08
N PHE A 79 8.61 7.90 -4.96
CA PHE A 79 8.84 6.50 -5.31
C PHE A 79 9.48 6.30 -6.70
N ASP A 80 10.08 7.35 -7.29
CA ASP A 80 10.63 7.33 -8.66
C ASP A 80 9.63 6.76 -9.70
N ALA A 81 8.36 7.12 -9.53
CA ALA A 81 7.21 6.65 -10.30
C ALA A 81 6.60 7.74 -11.20
N ILE A 82 7.31 8.86 -11.43
CA ILE A 82 6.85 9.94 -12.30
C ILE A 82 6.54 9.39 -13.70
N GLY A 83 5.31 9.60 -14.18
CA GLY A 83 4.84 9.12 -15.48
C GLY A 83 4.57 7.62 -15.56
N LYS A 84 4.65 6.88 -14.45
CA LYS A 84 4.44 5.42 -14.38
C LYS A 84 3.09 5.04 -13.76
N CYS A 85 2.20 5.99 -13.51
CA CYS A 85 0.88 5.75 -12.92
C CYS A 85 -0.07 5.01 -13.90
N PRO A 86 -0.89 4.05 -13.44
CA PRO A 86 -0.89 3.45 -12.10
C PRO A 86 0.27 2.46 -11.93
N THR A 87 0.84 2.36 -10.72
CA THR A 87 1.91 1.41 -10.42
C THR A 87 1.86 0.91 -8.99
N VAL A 88 2.61 -0.16 -8.70
CA VAL A 88 2.75 -0.74 -7.37
C VAL A 88 4.23 -0.69 -6.98
N VAL A 89 4.50 -0.17 -5.79
CA VAL A 89 5.86 -0.03 -5.25
C VAL A 89 5.96 -0.83 -3.95
N ALA A 90 6.99 -1.66 -3.84
CA ALA A 90 7.34 -2.34 -2.60
C ALA A 90 8.48 -1.56 -1.93
N VAL A 91 8.27 -1.17 -0.69
CA VAL A 91 9.17 -0.33 0.10
C VAL A 91 9.63 -1.16 1.28
N ASP A 92 10.95 -1.35 1.40
CA ASP A 92 11.54 -1.86 2.62
C ASP A 92 11.62 -0.72 3.64
N THR A 93 10.70 -0.72 4.61
CA THR A 93 10.61 0.33 5.63
C THR A 93 11.81 0.33 6.58
N PHE A 94 12.53 -0.79 6.68
CA PHE A 94 13.71 -0.93 7.54
C PHE A 94 14.96 -0.25 6.97
N SER A 95 15.13 -0.24 5.65
CA SER A 95 16.37 0.21 4.99
C SER A 95 16.29 1.58 4.31
N LEU A 96 15.10 2.18 4.18
CA LEU A 96 14.96 3.52 3.60
C LEU A 96 15.42 4.61 4.59
N ASP A 97 16.28 5.52 4.14
CA ASP A 97 16.55 6.78 4.85
C ASP A 97 15.44 7.80 4.55
N TRP A 98 14.50 7.92 5.48
CA TRP A 98 13.33 8.78 5.36
C TRP A 98 13.63 10.26 5.67
N THR A 99 14.85 10.59 6.13
CA THR A 99 15.19 11.95 6.60
C THR A 99 15.38 12.97 5.46
N GLY A 100 15.52 12.49 4.22
CA GLY A 100 15.69 13.32 3.01
C GLY A 100 14.40 13.60 2.22
N VAL A 101 13.25 13.06 2.64
CA VAL A 101 12.00 13.16 1.88
C VAL A 101 11.07 14.20 2.52
N PRO A 102 10.95 15.42 1.97
CA PRO A 102 10.04 16.41 2.51
C PRO A 102 8.60 16.01 2.15
N PHE A 103 7.87 15.43 3.10
CA PHE A 103 6.40 15.38 3.03
C PHE A 103 5.89 16.80 3.26
N ARG A 104 5.58 17.52 2.17
CA ARG A 104 4.90 18.82 2.18
C ARG A 104 3.50 18.69 1.63
#